data_AF-A0A1V6GBM9-F1
#
_entry.id   AF-A0A1V6GBM9-F1
#
_cell.length_a   1.000
_cell.length_b   1.000
_cell.length_c   1.000
_cell.angle_alpha   90.00
_cell.angle_beta   90.00
_cell.angle_gamma   90.00
#
_symmetry.space_group_name_H-M   'P 1'
#
loop_
_entity.id
_entity.type
_entity.pdbx_description
1 polymer ?
#
loop_
_entity_poly.entity_id
_entity_poly.type
_entity_poly.pdbx_seq_one_letter_code
_entity_poly.pdbx_strand_id
1 'polypeptide(L)'
;MELLKRRGAEVSYHDPFVPVIKPTREHPQWAGTRSVAWSRETVAAFDCVLIATAHACVDYRQLAEWASLIVDTRNAMPFAVGSPRYVKA
;
A
#
# COMPACT_ATOMS: atom_id res chain seq x y z
N MET A 1 6.41 -6.80 0.90
CA MET A 1 7.23 -5.92 1.76
C MET A 1 8.69 -6.32 1.74
N GLU A 2 9.02 -7.56 2.11
CA GLU A 2 10.40 -8.08 2.17
C GLU A 2 11.26 -7.81 0.92
N LEU A 3 10.75 -8.14 -0.28
CA LEU A 3 11.47 -7.91 -1.54
C LEU A 3 11.75 -6.43 -1.85
N LEU A 4 10.90 -5.52 -1.36
CA LEU A 4 11.08 -4.08 -1.52
C LEU A 4 12.14 -3.59 -0.52
N LYS A 5 12.05 -4.03 0.74
CA LYS A 5 13.01 -3.68 1.78
C LYS A 5 14.43 -4.12 1.43
N ARG A 6 14.59 -5.34 0.90
CA ARG A 6 15.90 -5.83 0.40
C ARG A 6 16.49 -5.03 -0.74
N ARG A 7 15.65 -4.35 -1.52
CA ARG A 7 16.08 -3.42 -2.59
C ARG A 7 16.33 -2.00 -2.08
N GLY A 8 16.31 -1.78 -0.76
CA GLY A 8 16.60 -0.49 -0.14
C GLY A 8 15.38 0.40 0.09
N ALA A 9 14.16 -0.06 -0.21
CA ALA A 9 12.97 0.75 0.02
C ALA A 9 12.66 0.90 1.52
N GLU A 10 12.16 2.08 1.90
CA GLU A 10 11.45 2.27 3.16
C GLU A 10 10.01 1.81 2.97
N VAL A 11 9.58 0.86 3.80
CA VAL A 11 8.29 0.17 3.60
C VAL A 11 7.46 0.27 4.86
N SER A 12 6.28 0.83 4.70
CA SER A 12 5.18 0.79 5.65
C SER A 12 4.00 0.06 5.01
N TYR A 13 2.99 -0.30 5.81
CA TYR A 13 1.77 -0.91 5.29
C TYR A 13 0.55 -0.28 5.93
N HIS A 14 -0.56 -0.30 5.19
CA HIS A 14 -1.89 -0.02 5.71
C HIS A 14 -2.77 -1.24 5.44
N ASP A 15 -3.43 -1.73 6.47
CA ASP A 15 -4.46 -2.76 6.38
C ASP A 15 -5.55 -2.49 7.45
N PRO A 16 -6.83 -2.33 7.06
CA PRO A 16 -7.94 -2.11 8.00
C PRO A 16 -8.21 -3.30 8.93
N PHE A 17 -7.81 -4.51 8.53
CA PHE A 17 -8.06 -5.76 9.27
C PHE A 17 -6.82 -6.24 10.04
N VAL A 18 -5.63 -5.76 9.69
CA VAL A 18 -4.36 -6.12 10.34
C VAL A 18 -3.69 -4.87 10.94
N PRO A 19 -4.16 -4.34 12.08
CA PRO A 19 -3.60 -3.13 12.68
C PRO A 19 -2.16 -3.30 13.17
N VAL A 20 -1.76 -4.54 13.50
CA VAL A 20 -0.38 -4.92 13.84
C VAL A 20 -0.07 -6.28 13.25
N ILE A 21 1.07 -6.43 12.59
CA ILE A 21 1.52 -7.72 12.06
C ILE A 21 1.83 -8.65 13.24
N LYS A 22 1.12 -9.79 13.28
CA LYS A 22 1.37 -10.86 14.25
C LYS A 22 2.61 -11.67 13.84
N PRO A 23 3.28 -12.36 14.78
CA PRO A 23 4.37 -13.26 14.45
C PRO A 23 3.95 -14.31 13.40
N THR A 24 4.78 -14.51 12.38
CA THR A 24 4.59 -15.54 11.36
C THR A 24 5.88 -16.30 11.14
N ARG A 25 5.80 -17.55 10.64
CA ARG A 25 6.97 -18.39 10.37
C ARG A 25 7.81 -17.88 9.20
N GLU A 26 7.16 -17.38 8.16
CA GLU A 26 7.83 -17.00 6.90
C GLU A 26 8.41 -15.57 6.95
N HIS A 27 7.81 -14.71 7.79
CA HIS A 27 8.12 -13.29 7.85
C HIS A 27 8.22 -12.79 9.31
N PRO A 28 9.06 -13.43 10.17
CA PRO A 28 9.15 -13.07 11.59
C PRO A 28 9.65 -11.65 11.84
N GLN A 29 10.50 -11.11 10.97
CA GLN A 29 11.07 -9.76 11.05
C GLN A 29 10.05 -8.63 10.98
N TRP A 30 8.83 -8.92 10.50
CA TRP A 30 7.75 -7.94 10.41
C TRP A 30 6.84 -7.93 11.64
N ALA A 31 7.00 -8.88 12.56
CA ALA A 31 6.19 -8.96 13.78
C ALA A 31 6.27 -7.65 14.58
N GLY A 32 5.12 -7.14 15.01
CA GLY A 32 5.02 -5.87 15.76
C GLY A 32 4.95 -4.61 14.89
N THR A 33 5.17 -4.71 13.57
CA THR A 33 4.97 -3.56 12.66
C THR A 33 3.51 -3.12 12.71
N ARG A 34 3.27 -1.81 12.89
CA ARG A 34 1.93 -1.23 12.96
C ARG A 34 1.48 -0.73 11.59
N SER A 35 0.18 -0.92 11.32
CA SER A 35 -0.51 -0.33 10.17
C SER A 35 -0.49 1.20 10.31
N VAL A 36 -0.12 1.91 9.25
CA VAL A 36 -0.15 3.38 9.23
C VAL A 36 -1.59 3.89 9.13
N ALA A 37 -1.83 5.12 9.56
CA ALA A 37 -3.14 5.74 9.47
C ALA A 37 -3.55 5.95 7.99
N TRP A 38 -4.84 5.78 7.70
CA TRP A 38 -5.39 6.18 6.41
C TRP A 38 -5.77 7.66 6.45
N SER A 39 -4.83 8.52 6.07
CA SER A 39 -5.04 9.96 5.95
C SER A 39 -4.32 10.51 4.72
N ARG A 40 -4.76 11.67 4.24
CA ARG A 40 -4.12 12.36 3.11
C ARG A 40 -2.64 12.65 3.40
N GLU A 41 -2.34 13.11 4.60
CA GLU A 41 -0.98 13.45 5.04
C GLU A 41 -0.09 12.21 5.01
N THR A 42 -0.59 11.08 5.52
CA THR A 42 0.16 9.83 5.56
C THR A 42 0.41 9.29 4.15
N VAL A 43 -0.63 9.22 3.32
CA VAL A 43 -0.53 8.67 1.96
C VAL A 43 0.34 9.54 1.06
N ALA A 44 0.20 10.86 1.13
CA ALA A 44 0.98 11.79 0.31
C ALA A 44 2.46 11.87 0.69
N ALA A 45 2.85 11.36 1.87
CA ALA A 45 4.25 11.30 2.29
C ALA A 45 5.06 10.18 1.61
N PHE A 46 4.41 9.26 0.89
CA PHE A 46 5.08 8.18 0.16
C PHE A 46 5.31 8.54 -1.31
N ASP A 47 6.46 8.16 -1.84
CA ASP A 47 6.76 8.30 -3.27
C ASP A 47 5.88 7.38 -4.14
N CYS A 48 5.49 6.22 -3.60
CA CYS A 48 4.71 5.21 -4.29
C CYS A 48 3.84 4.40 -3.32
N VAL A 49 2.60 4.11 -3.73
CA VAL A 49 1.70 3.19 -3.03
C VAL A 49 1.47 1.94 -3.87
N LEU A 50 1.68 0.76 -3.28
CA LEU A 50 1.43 -0.53 -3.93
C LEU A 50 0.18 -1.19 -3.35
N ILE A 51 -0.77 -1.52 -4.22
CA ILE A 51 -1.98 -2.26 -3.83
C ILE A 51 -1.63 -3.75 -3.82
N ALA A 52 -1.34 -4.27 -2.62
CA ALA A 52 -1.05 -5.69 -2.40
C ALA A 52 -2.31 -6.53 -2.16
N THR A 53 -3.39 -5.92 -1.68
CA THR A 53 -4.69 -6.57 -1.39
C THR A 53 -5.82 -5.61 -1.76
N ALA A 54 -6.86 -6.11 -2.42
CA ALA A 54 -8.01 -5.32 -2.85
C ALA A 54 -9.13 -5.35 -1.79
N HIS A 55 -8.94 -4.63 -0.68
CA HIS A 55 -9.95 -4.52 0.36
C HIS A 55 -11.11 -3.64 -0.11
N ALA A 56 -12.34 -4.15 -0.08
CA ALA A 56 -13.51 -3.43 -0.57
C ALA A 56 -13.83 -2.14 0.23
N CYS A 57 -13.35 -2.05 1.47
CA CYS A 57 -13.56 -0.89 2.34
C CYS A 57 -12.55 0.25 2.10
N VAL A 58 -11.52 0.05 1.29
CA VAL A 58 -10.53 1.11 0.98
C VAL A 58 -11.12 2.08 -0.04
N ASP A 59 -11.06 3.37 0.26
CA ASP A 59 -11.47 4.41 -0.66
C ASP A 59 -10.37 4.66 -1.72
N TYR A 60 -10.50 3.96 -2.84
CA TYR A 60 -9.54 4.10 -3.94
C TYR A 60 -9.62 5.44 -4.67
N ARG A 61 -10.70 6.21 -4.52
CA ARG A 61 -10.79 7.57 -5.09
C ARG A 61 -9.92 8.53 -4.30
N GLN A 62 -9.96 8.44 -2.97
CA GLN A 62 -9.02 9.14 -2.10
C GLN A 62 -7.57 8.76 -2.43
N LEU A 63 -7.29 7.46 -2.58
CA LEU A 63 -5.94 7.03 -2.95
C LEU A 63 -5.46 7.65 -4.27
N ALA A 64 -6.32 7.67 -5.29
CA ALA A 64 -6.02 8.28 -6.60
C ALA A 64 -5.73 9.78 -6.53
N GLU A 65 -6.36 10.47 -5.58
CA GLU A 65 -6.18 11.90 -5.35
C GLU A 65 -4.88 12.18 -4.57
N TRP A 66 -4.60 11.38 -3.54
CA TRP A 66 -3.55 11.68 -2.56
C TRP A 66 -2.17 11.14 -2.95
N ALA A 67 -2.10 9.99 -3.61
CA ALA A 67 -0.83 9.33 -3.93
C ALA A 67 -0.17 9.91 -5.18
N SER A 68 1.16 10.07 -5.12
CA SER A 68 1.99 10.53 -6.24
C SER A 68 2.13 9.48 -7.35
N LEU A 69 2.23 8.20 -6.97
CA LEU A 69 2.30 7.05 -7.87
C LEU A 69 1.59 5.86 -7.23
N ILE A 70 0.83 5.11 -8.04
CA ILE A 70 0.10 3.92 -7.62
C ILE A 70 0.50 2.75 -8.51
N VAL A 71 0.95 1.66 -7.88
CA VAL A 71 1.18 0.37 -8.53
C VAL A 71 0.10 -0.61 -8.09
N ASP A 72 -0.73 -1.03 -9.03
CA ASP A 72 -1.90 -1.86 -8.77
C ASP A 72 -1.73 -3.26 -9.35
N THR A 73 -1.35 -4.19 -8.47
CA THR A 73 -1.20 -5.63 -8.78
C THR A 73 -2.52 -6.40 -8.66
N ARG A 74 -3.61 -5.71 -8.33
CA ARG A 74 -4.92 -6.33 -8.03
C ARG A 74 -6.03 -5.86 -8.96
N ASN A 75 -5.74 -4.91 -9.84
CA ASN A 75 -6.75 -4.27 -10.69
C ASN A 75 -7.90 -3.70 -9.84
N ALA A 76 -7.58 -3.12 -8.67
CA ALA A 76 -8.55 -2.51 -7.76
C ALA A 76 -9.03 -1.14 -8.28
N MET A 77 -8.29 -0.50 -9.16
CA MET A 77 -8.60 0.83 -9.70
C MET A 77 -8.78 0.83 -11.22
N PRO A 78 -9.72 0.05 -11.79
CA PRO A 78 -9.92 0.00 -13.24
C PRO A 78 -10.31 1.36 -13.83
N PHE A 79 -10.88 2.26 -13.03
CA PHE A 79 -11.21 3.62 -13.43
C PHE A 79 -9.99 4.54 -13.62
N ALA A 80 -8.81 4.15 -13.15
CA ALA A 80 -7.59 4.96 -13.21
C ALA A 80 -6.71 4.65 -14.43
N VAL A 81 -7.13 3.70 -15.28
CA VAL A 81 -6.41 3.35 -16.51
C VAL A 81 -6.23 4.58 -17.39
N GLY A 82 -5.00 4.79 -17.87
CA GLY A 82 -4.61 5.97 -18.66
C GLY A 82 -4.10 7.15 -17.84
N SER A 83 -4.24 7.12 -16.50
CA SER A 83 -3.58 8.10 -15.63
C SER A 83 -2.06 7.90 -15.65
N PRO A 84 -1.25 8.97 -15.77
CA PRO A 84 0.21 8.87 -15.72
C PRO A 84 0.73 8.48 -14.33
N ARG A 85 -0.10 8.58 -13.29
CA ARG A 85 0.23 8.22 -11.90
C ARG A 85 -0.21 6.80 -11.53
N TYR A 86 -0.78 6.05 -12.46
CA TYR A 86 -1.31 4.71 -12.22
C TYR A 86 -0.65 3.69 -13.14
N VAL A 87 -0.06 2.67 -12.55
CA VAL A 87 0.53 1.53 -13.25
C VAL A 87 -0.19 0.27 -12.83
N LYS A 88 -0.83 -0.39 -13.79
CA LYS A 88 -1.32 -1.76 -13.63
C LYS A 88 -0.17 -2.74 -13.86
N ALA A 89 0.06 -3.65 -12.93
CA ALA A 89 1.17 -4.60 -12.94
C ALA A 89 0.68 -6.05 -12.83
#